data_AF-D4F3Z4-F1
#
_entry.id   AF-D4F3Z4-F1
#
_cell.length_a   1.000
_cell.length_b   1.000
_cell.length_c   1.000
_cell.angle_alpha   90.00
_cell.angle_beta   90.00
_cell.angle_gamma   90.00
#
_symmetry.space_group_name_H-M   'P 1'
#
loop_
_entity.id
_entity.type
_entity.pdbx_description
1 polymer ?
#
loop_
_entity_poly.entity_id
_entity_poly.type
_entity_poly.pdbx_seq_one_letter_code
_entity_poly.pdbx_strand_id
1 'polypeptide(L)'
;MKQLKAIIAVCTLFCVPAFAATQINSMDTAGYTKVASLSLQQAGLPTVGDSKAVQAIDKQCHKLGIQPDQCYFRVLSILGDSSDHKTAFVEIYKK
;
A
#
# COMPACT_ATOMS: atom_id res chain seq x y z
N MET A 1 18.59 35.59 -40.17
CA MET A 1 18.76 35.51 -38.70
C MET A 1 17.63 34.67 -38.14
N LYS A 2 17.90 33.46 -37.63
CA LYS A 2 16.88 32.46 -37.26
C LYS A 2 16.78 32.41 -35.73
N GLN A 3 15.65 32.86 -35.20
CA GLN A 3 15.40 32.99 -33.76
C GLN A 3 15.16 31.59 -33.15
N LEU A 4 16.11 31.11 -32.33
CA LEU A 4 15.95 29.92 -31.49
C LEU A 4 15.10 30.30 -30.27
N LYS A 5 13.79 30.03 -30.33
CA LYS A 5 12.91 30.13 -29.17
C LYS A 5 13.20 28.94 -28.24
N ALA A 6 13.87 29.21 -27.13
CA ALA A 6 14.03 28.25 -26.05
C ALA A 6 12.66 27.97 -25.40
N ILE A 7 12.12 26.78 -25.62
CA ILE A 7 10.93 26.30 -24.93
C ILE A 7 11.40 25.80 -23.57
N ILE A 8 11.13 26.58 -22.52
CA ILE A 8 11.33 26.17 -21.14
C ILE A 8 10.28 25.09 -20.84
N ALA A 9 10.70 23.84 -20.94
CA ALA A 9 9.91 22.71 -20.49
C ALA A 9 9.79 22.79 -18.96
N VAL A 10 8.63 23.25 -18.49
CA VAL A 10 8.26 23.18 -17.08
C VAL A 10 8.09 21.70 -16.74
N CYS A 11 9.14 21.09 -16.18
CA CYS A 11 9.04 19.79 -15.53
C CYS A 11 8.14 19.94 -14.30
N THR A 12 6.83 19.75 -14.47
CA THR A 12 5.93 19.48 -13.35
C THR A 12 6.37 18.16 -12.74
N LEU A 13 7.13 18.24 -11.65
CA LEU A 13 7.45 17.11 -10.79
C LEU A 13 6.11 16.52 -10.32
N PHE A 14 5.70 15.43 -10.96
CA PHE A 14 4.65 14.55 -10.44
C PHE A 14 5.19 13.92 -9.15
N CYS A 15 5.09 14.66 -8.04
CA CYS A 15 5.24 14.10 -6.71
C CYS A 15 3.95 13.31 -6.44
N VAL A 16 3.87 12.12 -7.02
CA VAL A 16 2.90 11.13 -6.57
C VAL A 16 3.33 10.79 -5.14
N PRO A 17 2.51 11.02 -4.10
CA PRO A 17 2.85 10.49 -2.80
C PRO A 17 2.87 8.98 -2.99
N ALA A 18 4.06 8.39 -2.95
CA ALA A 18 4.23 6.96 -2.78
C ALA A 18 3.74 6.65 -1.36
N PHE A 19 2.42 6.63 -1.20
CA PHE A 19 1.82 5.85 -0.14
C PHE A 19 2.34 4.43 -0.37
N ALA A 20 3.18 4.00 0.55
CA ALA A 20 3.74 2.68 0.59
C ALA A 20 3.55 2.23 2.03
N ALA A 21 2.34 1.74 2.33
CA ALA A 21 2.06 1.14 3.62
C ALA A 21 3.20 0.17 3.98
N THR A 22 3.72 0.29 5.20
CA THR A 22 4.88 -0.50 5.61
C THR A 22 4.42 -1.80 6.22
N GLN A 23 4.91 -2.93 5.72
CA GLN A 23 4.59 -4.22 6.31
C GLN A 23 5.32 -4.43 7.64
N ILE A 24 4.60 -4.88 8.66
CA ILE A 24 5.16 -5.25 9.97
C ILE A 24 4.99 -6.75 10.24
N ASN A 25 5.98 -7.36 10.91
CA ASN A 25 5.91 -8.74 11.37
C ASN A 25 5.22 -8.82 12.74
N SER A 26 4.55 -9.94 12.98
CA SER A 26 3.67 -10.23 14.13
C SER A 26 4.24 -9.99 15.53
N MET A 27 5.55 -9.77 15.68
CA MET A 27 6.23 -9.78 16.98
C MET A 27 6.24 -8.43 17.69
N ASP A 28 5.90 -7.33 17.04
CA ASP A 28 5.99 -5.99 17.66
C ASP A 28 4.85 -5.06 17.24
N THR A 29 3.61 -5.38 17.63
CA THR A 29 2.50 -4.43 17.54
C THR A 29 2.41 -3.51 18.77
N ALA A 30 3.38 -3.59 19.70
CA ALA A 30 3.45 -2.67 20.83
C ALA A 30 3.69 -1.24 20.30
N GLY A 31 2.78 -0.32 20.63
CA GLY A 31 2.79 1.05 20.11
C GLY A 31 2.11 1.22 18.74
N TYR A 32 1.51 0.17 18.17
CA TYR A 32 0.70 0.25 16.96
C TYR A 32 -0.78 0.14 17.31
N THR A 33 -1.59 1.08 16.85
CA THR A 33 -3.04 1.06 17.04
C THR A 33 -3.71 0.41 15.84
N LYS A 34 -4.43 -0.70 16.03
CA LYS A 34 -5.22 -1.30 14.96
C LYS A 34 -6.34 -0.34 14.55
N VAL A 35 -6.42 -0.04 13.26
CA VAL A 35 -7.39 0.92 12.70
C VAL A 35 -8.34 0.29 11.70
N ALA A 36 -7.95 -0.81 11.05
CA ALA A 36 -8.81 -1.50 10.09
C ALA A 36 -8.41 -2.97 9.89
N SER A 37 -9.30 -3.69 9.21
CA SER A 37 -9.02 -5.02 8.67
C SER A 37 -9.57 -5.09 7.24
N LEU A 38 -8.80 -5.70 6.34
CA LEU A 38 -9.16 -5.88 4.94
C LEU A 38 -9.08 -7.36 4.57
N SER A 39 -10.04 -7.83 3.78
CA SER A 39 -9.94 -9.09 3.05
C SER A 39 -9.67 -8.76 1.59
N LEU A 40 -8.48 -9.09 1.09
CA LEU A 40 -8.07 -8.81 -0.27
C LEU A 40 -8.21 -10.08 -1.09
N GLN A 41 -9.04 -10.03 -2.12
CA GLN A 41 -9.10 -11.10 -3.10
C GLN A 41 -7.96 -10.94 -4.10
N GLN A 42 -7.13 -11.97 -4.24
CA GLN A 42 -6.09 -12.04 -5.25
C GLN A 42 -6.28 -13.34 -6.03
N ALA A 43 -5.72 -13.40 -7.24
CA ALA A 43 -5.66 -14.63 -8.02
C ALA A 43 -4.19 -15.03 -8.11
N GLY A 44 -3.87 -16.27 -7.73
CA GLY A 44 -2.50 -16.79 -7.69
C GLY A 44 -1.79 -16.59 -6.34
N LEU A 45 -0.55 -17.09 -6.23
CA LEU A 45 0.24 -17.05 -5.00
C LEU A 45 0.33 -15.61 -4.46
N PRO A 46 -0.23 -15.32 -3.28
CA PRO A 46 -0.16 -13.99 -2.71
C PRO A 46 1.28 -13.74 -2.26
N THR A 47 2.01 -13.04 -3.11
CA THR A 47 3.31 -12.51 -2.74
C THR A 47 3.12 -11.35 -1.78
N VAL A 48 3.77 -11.48 -0.63
CA VAL A 48 4.00 -10.41 0.32
C VAL A 48 4.58 -9.20 -0.43
N GLY A 49 3.85 -8.08 -0.45
CA GLY A 49 4.21 -6.89 -1.24
C GLY A 49 3.62 -6.81 -2.65
N ASP A 50 2.61 -7.62 -2.99
CA ASP A 50 1.84 -7.44 -4.23
C ASP A 50 1.29 -6.00 -4.31
N SER A 51 1.56 -5.34 -5.43
CA SER A 51 1.26 -3.92 -5.61
C SER A 51 -0.23 -3.60 -5.48
N LYS A 52 -1.12 -4.53 -5.83
CA LYS A 52 -2.57 -4.34 -5.66
C LYS A 52 -2.98 -4.38 -4.20
N ALA A 53 -2.35 -5.26 -3.42
CA ALA A 53 -2.61 -5.35 -1.99
C ALA A 53 -2.16 -4.09 -1.27
N VAL A 54 -0.93 -3.65 -1.53
CA VAL A 54 -0.38 -2.40 -0.98
C VAL A 54 -1.25 -1.20 -1.36
N GLN A 55 -1.64 -1.08 -2.63
CA GLN A 55 -2.52 0.00 -3.08
C GLN A 55 -3.90 0.00 -2.41
N ALA A 56 -4.48 -1.18 -2.14
CA ALA A 56 -5.76 -1.29 -1.44
C ALA A 56 -5.64 -0.84 0.03
N ILE A 57 -4.51 -1.18 0.67
CA ILE A 57 -4.19 -0.77 2.03
C ILE A 57 -3.96 0.75 2.09
N ASP A 58 -3.18 1.30 1.17
CA ASP A 58 -2.92 2.74 1.07
C ASP A 58 -4.21 3.54 0.89
N LYS A 59 -5.09 3.08 0.00
CA LYS A 59 -6.41 3.69 -0.20
C LYS A 59 -7.23 3.68 1.08
N GLN A 60 -7.13 2.61 1.87
CA GLN A 60 -7.82 2.51 3.15
C GLN A 60 -7.21 3.43 4.20
N CYS A 61 -5.88 3.52 4.30
CA CYS A 61 -5.19 4.47 5.16
C CYS A 61 -5.54 5.92 4.83
N HIS A 62 -5.59 6.27 3.54
CA HIS A 62 -5.97 7.61 3.10
C HIS A 62 -7.42 7.95 3.48
N LYS A 63 -8.36 7.01 3.31
CA LYS A 63 -9.76 7.17 3.76
C LYS A 63 -9.89 7.38 5.27
N LEU A 64 -9.00 6.79 6.05
CA LEU A 64 -8.95 6.92 7.50
C LEU A 64 -8.16 8.16 7.96
N GLY A 65 -7.66 8.98 7.03
CA GLY A 65 -6.87 10.17 7.34
C GLY A 65 -5.50 9.86 7.95
N ILE A 66 -4.95 8.67 7.67
CA ILE A 66 -3.65 8.23 8.18
C ILE A 66 -2.58 8.63 7.17
N GLN A 67 -1.51 9.25 7.66
CA GLN A 67 -0.37 9.61 6.82
C GLN A 67 0.40 8.37 6.35
N PRO A 68 1.07 8.42 5.18
CA PRO A 68 1.80 7.29 4.62
C PRO A 68 2.83 6.66 5.58
N ASP A 69 3.59 7.51 6.26
CA ASP A 69 4.65 7.16 7.21
C ASP A 69 4.12 6.57 8.54
N GLN A 70 2.82 6.75 8.78
CA GLN A 70 2.09 6.21 9.92
C GLN A 70 1.24 4.99 9.55
N CYS A 71 1.16 4.61 8.28
CA CYS A 71 0.33 3.50 7.79
C CYS A 71 1.15 2.21 7.76
N TYR A 72 0.78 1.27 8.62
CA TYR A 72 1.42 -0.04 8.72
C TYR A 72 0.41 -1.13 8.45
N PHE A 73 0.84 -2.27 7.92
CA PHE A 73 -0.03 -3.40 7.70
C PHE A 73 0.62 -4.73 8.03
N ARG A 74 -0.21 -5.72 8.31
CA ARG A 74 0.22 -7.10 8.57
C ARG A 74 -0.71 -8.06 7.86
N VAL A 75 -0.12 -9.02 7.14
CA VAL A 75 -0.88 -10.16 6.61
C VAL A 75 -1.06 -11.17 7.75
N LEU A 76 -2.31 -11.46 8.12
CA LEU A 76 -2.66 -12.42 9.16
C LEU A 76 -2.66 -13.85 8.62
N SER A 77 -3.32 -14.04 7.49
CA SER A 77 -3.48 -15.36 6.87
C SER A 77 -3.79 -15.20 5.40
N ILE A 78 -3.42 -16.22 4.65
CA ILE A 78 -3.79 -16.40 3.25
C ILE A 78 -4.66 -17.65 3.23
N LEU A 79 -5.89 -17.52 2.73
CA LEU A 79 -6.81 -18.64 2.53
C LEU A 79 -6.98 -18.92 1.03
N GLY A 80 -6.95 -20.20 0.68
CA GLY A 80 -7.25 -20.73 -0.65
C GLY A 80 -6.37 -21.92 -1.01
N ASP A 81 -6.86 -22.75 -1.94
CA ASP A 81 -6.12 -23.88 -2.50
C ASP A 81 -4.99 -23.39 -3.42
N SER A 82 -3.98 -24.23 -3.67
CA SER A 82 -2.82 -23.89 -4.53
C SER A 82 -3.20 -23.48 -5.97
N SER A 83 -4.39 -23.83 -6.42
CA SER A 83 -4.96 -23.45 -7.72
C SER A 83 -5.81 -22.18 -7.69
N ASP A 84 -6.15 -21.67 -6.50
CA ASP A 84 -7.15 -20.61 -6.30
C ASP A 84 -6.93 -19.95 -4.92
N HIS A 85 -5.72 -19.40 -4.70
CA HIS A 85 -5.43 -18.58 -3.53
C HIS A 85 -6.35 -17.36 -3.54
N LYS A 86 -7.44 -17.39 -2.77
CA LYS A 86 -8.58 -16.49 -2.95
C LYS A 86 -8.53 -15.24 -2.10
N THR A 87 -7.99 -15.33 -0.87
CA THR A 87 -8.19 -14.24 0.10
C THR A 87 -7.00 -14.08 1.03
N ALA A 88 -6.38 -12.90 1.01
CA ALA A 88 -5.44 -12.47 2.04
C ALA A 88 -6.17 -11.62 3.08
N PHE A 89 -6.03 -11.98 4.35
CA PHE A 89 -6.52 -11.18 5.47
C PHE A 89 -5.41 -10.28 5.97
N VAL A 90 -5.67 -8.98 5.96
CA VAL A 90 -4.72 -7.94 6.32
C VAL A 90 -5.29 -7.10 7.44
N GLU A 91 -4.47 -6.80 8.44
CA GLU A 91 -4.75 -5.78 9.44
C GLU A 91 -3.96 -4.52 9.15
N ILE A 92 -4.60 -3.37 9.33
CA ILE A 92 -3.98 -2.05 9.18
C ILE A 92 -3.82 -1.44 10.55
N TYR A 93 -2.66 -0.83 10.77
CA TYR A 93 -2.28 -0.18 11.99
C TYR A 93 -1.81 1.25 11.73
N LYS A 94 -1.99 2.08 12.74
CA LYS A 94 -1.41 3.43 12.85
C LYS A 94 -0.34 3.44 13.93
N LYS A 95 0.81 4.05 13.64
CA LYS A 95 1.80 4.41 14.66
C LYS A 95 1.83 5.92 14.86
#